data_AF-A0A0M3AVP3-F1
#
_entry.id   AF-A0A0M3AVP3-F1
#
_cell.length_a   1.000
_cell.length_b   1.000
_cell.length_c   1.000
_cell.angle_alpha   90.00
_cell.angle_beta   90.00
_cell.angle_gamma   90.00
#
_symmetry.space_group_name_H-M   'P 1'
#
loop_
_entity.id
_entity.type
_entity.pdbx_description
1 polymer ?
#
loop_
_entity_poly.entity_id
_entity_poly.type
_entity_poly.pdbx_seq_one_letter_code
_entity_poly.pdbx_strand_id
1 'polypeptide(L)'
;MGYNFTVQQIAAVKAMLPDDEDDERLLHDSLEGLTDLHEYVGKLLSWNEDDEGVVNALAEQIDDRKARQDRAKNRIATRRDMIKALMEIAGIDKLTLPEATISHRVVAPKVIFPNIDLVPDAYCKFDRKLDREKLKAIDPNSPDGLPSWATMDNGGTSITVRRK
;
A
#
# COMPACT_ATOMS: atom_id res chain seq x y z
N MET A 1 11.66 21.36 -34.45
CA MET A 1 10.61 20.78 -35.30
C MET A 1 9.41 20.59 -34.40
N GLY A 2 8.35 21.38 -34.57
CA GLY A 2 7.17 21.32 -33.68
C GLY A 2 6.33 20.09 -34.00
N TYR A 3 5.86 19.39 -32.98
CA TYR A 3 4.95 18.25 -33.12
C TYR A 3 3.55 18.76 -32.79
N ASN A 4 2.81 19.16 -33.82
CA ASN A 4 1.43 19.65 -33.67
C ASN A 4 0.46 18.47 -33.71
N PHE A 5 -0.52 18.48 -32.82
CA PHE A 5 -1.57 17.47 -32.76
C PHE A 5 -2.83 17.87 -33.52
N THR A 6 -3.56 16.86 -34.01
CA THR A 6 -4.92 17.06 -34.51
C THR A 6 -5.93 17.02 -33.37
N VAL A 7 -7.10 17.63 -33.57
CA VAL A 7 -8.21 17.62 -32.60
C VAL A 7 -8.57 16.20 -32.15
N GLN A 8 -8.52 15.22 -33.06
CA GLN A 8 -8.80 13.82 -32.74
C GLN A 8 -7.72 13.18 -31.84
N GLN A 9 -6.45 13.54 -32.00
CA GLN A 9 -5.37 13.04 -31.16
C GLN A 9 -5.45 13.61 -29.74
N ILE A 10 -5.80 14.89 -29.61
CA ILE A 10 -6.01 15.55 -28.31
C ILE A 10 -7.20 14.90 -27.59
N ALA A 11 -8.30 14.65 -28.30
CA ALA A 11 -9.48 13.98 -27.73
C ALA A 11 -9.17 12.57 -27.23
N ALA A 12 -8.31 11.81 -27.92
CA ALA A 12 -7.92 10.47 -27.52
C ALA A 12 -7.10 10.44 -26.20
N VAL A 13 -6.22 11.43 -26.00
CA VAL A 13 -5.45 11.56 -24.75
C VAL A 13 -6.34 12.07 -23.61
N LYS A 14 -7.24 13.02 -23.90
CA LYS A 14 -8.22 13.52 -22.91
C LYS A 14 -9.12 12.43 -22.35
N ALA A 15 -9.56 11.48 -23.18
CA ALA A 15 -10.37 10.35 -22.74
C ALA A 15 -9.64 9.39 -21.78
N MET A 16 -8.33 9.54 -21.57
CA MET A 16 -7.59 8.80 -20.55
C MET A 16 -7.68 9.42 -19.16
N LEU A 17 -8.15 10.67 -19.07
CA LEU A 17 -8.36 11.37 -17.80
C LEU A 17 -9.68 10.89 -17.18
N PRO A 18 -9.77 10.75 -15.84
CA PRO A 18 -11.02 10.42 -15.19
C PRO A 18 -12.00 11.61 -15.24
N ASP A 19 -13.31 11.34 -15.26
CA ASP A 19 -14.35 12.32 -15.61
C ASP A 19 -14.86 13.17 -14.42
N ASP A 20 -14.46 12.90 -13.18
CA ASP A 20 -15.31 13.24 -12.03
C ASP A 20 -14.64 13.88 -10.80
N GLU A 21 -13.35 14.27 -10.82
CA GLU A 21 -12.80 15.17 -9.80
C GLU A 21 -12.80 16.65 -10.28
N ASP A 22 -13.10 17.59 -9.38
CA ASP A 22 -13.12 19.02 -9.71
C ASP A 22 -11.75 19.49 -10.25
N ASP A 23 -10.66 18.92 -9.72
CA ASP A 23 -9.29 19.17 -10.18
C ASP A 23 -9.02 18.54 -11.56
N GLU A 24 -9.60 17.36 -11.84
CA GLU A 24 -9.48 16.68 -13.14
C GLU A 24 -10.27 17.39 -14.25
N ARG A 25 -11.40 18.01 -13.93
CA ARG A 25 -12.15 18.87 -14.87
C ARG A 25 -11.39 20.14 -15.22
N LEU A 26 -10.78 20.80 -14.23
CA LEU A 26 -9.91 21.95 -14.47
C LEU A 26 -8.70 21.58 -15.35
N LEU A 27 -8.18 20.37 -15.13
CA LEU A 27 -7.10 19.78 -15.91
C LEU A 27 -7.53 19.53 -17.37
N HIS A 28 -8.72 18.98 -17.58
CA HIS A 28 -9.30 18.75 -18.91
C HIS A 28 -9.43 20.05 -19.74
N ASP A 29 -9.91 21.12 -19.11
CA ASP A 29 -10.06 22.44 -19.74
C ASP A 29 -8.70 23.08 -20.04
N SER A 30 -7.75 22.96 -19.12
CA SER A 30 -6.39 23.50 -19.28
C SER A 30 -5.62 22.84 -20.43
N LEU A 31 -5.83 21.53 -20.65
CA LEU A 31 -5.20 20.78 -21.73
C LEU A 31 -5.85 21.00 -23.10
N GLU A 32 -7.09 21.49 -23.17
CA GLU A 32 -7.78 21.76 -24.44
C GLU A 32 -7.12 22.86 -25.27
N GLY A 33 -6.56 23.86 -24.59
CA GLY A 33 -5.89 24.99 -25.24
C GLY A 33 -4.50 24.66 -25.80
N LEU A 34 -3.95 23.49 -25.50
CA LEU A 34 -2.60 23.09 -25.88
C LEU A 34 -2.63 22.26 -27.16
N THR A 35 -1.85 22.67 -28.17
CA THR A 35 -1.81 22.01 -29.50
C THR A 35 -0.43 21.48 -29.90
N ASP A 36 0.62 21.83 -29.14
CA ASP A 36 1.98 21.29 -29.32
C ASP A 36 2.29 20.21 -28.27
N LEU A 37 2.92 19.13 -28.72
CA LEU A 37 3.34 18.00 -27.88
C LEU A 37 4.18 18.40 -26.68
N HIS A 38 5.15 19.30 -26.87
CA HIS A 38 6.09 19.63 -25.80
C HIS A 38 5.40 20.45 -24.72
N GLU A 39 4.48 21.34 -25.10
CA GLU A 39 3.68 22.10 -24.14
C GLU A 39 2.75 21.18 -23.34
N TYR A 40 2.07 20.24 -24.02
CA TYR A 40 1.16 19.29 -23.39
C TYR A 40 1.90 18.37 -22.41
N VAL A 41 2.99 17.73 -22.85
CA VAL A 41 3.81 16.85 -22.01
C VAL A 41 4.46 17.65 -20.87
N GLY A 42 4.94 18.87 -21.14
CA GLY A 42 5.51 19.74 -20.12
C GLY A 42 4.50 20.08 -19.02
N LYS A 43 3.24 20.34 -19.37
CA LYS A 43 2.18 20.62 -18.40
C LYS A 43 1.86 19.40 -17.53
N LEU A 44 1.73 18.22 -18.13
CA LEU A 44 1.53 16.97 -17.38
C LEU A 44 2.70 16.66 -16.43
N LEU A 45 3.93 16.89 -16.88
CA LEU A 45 5.12 16.70 -16.02
C LEU A 45 5.15 17.68 -14.84
N SER A 46 4.74 18.93 -15.05
CA SER A 46 4.63 19.93 -13.96
C SER A 46 3.62 19.48 -12.90
N TRP A 47 2.46 18.97 -13.32
CA TRP A 47 1.46 18.49 -12.36
C TRP A 47 1.91 17.26 -11.60
N ASN A 48 2.58 16.30 -12.27
CA ASN A 48 3.19 15.19 -11.58
C ASN A 48 4.20 15.64 -10.51
N GLU A 49 4.95 16.72 -10.78
CA GLU A 49 5.90 17.28 -9.81
C GLU A 49 5.19 17.93 -8.60
N ASP A 50 4.10 18.67 -8.85
CA ASP A 50 3.27 19.23 -7.79
C ASP A 50 2.70 18.12 -6.89
N ASP A 51 2.14 17.07 -7.48
CA ASP A 51 1.57 15.93 -6.77
C ASP A 51 2.62 15.13 -5.99
N GLU A 52 3.82 14.93 -6.56
CA GLU A 52 4.93 14.32 -5.83
C GLU A 52 5.31 15.12 -4.58
N GLY A 53 5.26 16.46 -4.66
CA GLY A 53 5.42 17.33 -3.51
C GLY A 53 4.37 17.09 -2.42
N VAL A 54 3.10 17.02 -2.83
CA VAL A 54 1.97 16.73 -1.93
C VAL A 54 2.11 15.35 -1.29
N VAL A 55 2.43 14.31 -2.06
CA VAL A 55 2.65 12.94 -1.57
C VAL A 55 3.73 12.90 -0.50
N ASN A 56 4.87 13.57 -0.73
CA ASN A 56 5.97 13.63 0.23
C ASN A 56 5.56 14.34 1.53
N ALA A 57 4.87 15.48 1.41
CA ALA A 57 4.38 16.22 2.58
C ALA A 57 3.36 15.41 3.39
N LEU A 58 2.45 14.69 2.72
CA LEU A 58 1.48 13.80 3.37
C LEU A 58 2.16 12.63 4.08
N ALA A 59 3.17 12.02 3.44
CA ALA A 59 3.93 10.94 4.05
C ALA A 59 4.60 11.37 5.37
N GLU A 60 5.24 12.55 5.38
CA GLU A 60 5.84 13.12 6.59
C GLU A 60 4.78 13.34 7.68
N GLN A 61 3.65 13.94 7.34
CA GLN A 61 2.56 14.17 8.30
C GLN A 61 1.98 12.87 8.87
N ILE A 62 1.86 11.82 8.05
CA ILE A 62 1.36 10.50 8.47
C ILE A 62 2.32 9.88 9.49
N ASP A 63 3.62 9.88 9.20
CA ASP A 63 4.64 9.33 10.10
C ASP A 63 4.64 10.04 11.45
N ASP A 64 4.51 11.36 11.41
CA ASP A 64 4.50 12.23 12.58
C ASP A 64 3.26 11.99 13.46
N ARG A 65 2.10 11.74 12.84
CA ARG A 65 0.86 11.33 13.52
C ARG A 65 0.96 9.91 14.06
N LYS A 66 1.58 8.99 13.33
CA LYS A 66 1.80 7.60 13.75
C LYS A 66 2.70 7.54 15.00
N ALA A 67 3.77 8.32 15.03
CA ALA A 67 4.61 8.45 16.22
C ALA A 67 3.83 8.97 17.44
N ARG A 68 2.93 9.94 17.27
CA ARG A 68 2.04 10.41 18.36
C ARG A 68 1.07 9.31 18.79
N GLN A 69 0.49 8.57 17.85
CA GLN A 69 -0.39 7.45 18.12
C GLN A 69 0.32 6.36 18.95
N ASP A 70 1.54 5.99 18.57
CA ASP A 70 2.28 4.92 19.23
C ASP A 70 2.72 5.32 20.65
N ARG A 71 3.07 6.59 20.89
CA ARG A 71 3.27 7.10 22.26
C ARG A 71 2.00 6.96 23.10
N ALA A 72 0.82 7.20 22.53
CA ALA A 72 -0.45 7.02 23.24
C ALA A 72 -0.73 5.54 23.55
N LYS A 73 -0.50 4.65 22.58
CA LYS A 73 -0.60 3.19 22.79
C LYS A 73 0.32 2.72 23.92
N ASN A 74 1.56 3.18 23.94
CA ASN A 74 2.52 2.83 24.99
C ASN A 74 2.04 3.30 26.36
N ARG A 75 1.57 4.55 26.49
CA ARG A 75 1.00 5.05 27.76
C ARG A 75 -0.21 4.23 28.21
N ILE A 76 -1.08 3.81 27.29
CA ILE A 76 -2.22 2.96 27.60
C ILE A 76 -1.75 1.60 28.12
N ALA A 77 -0.79 0.97 27.43
CA ALA A 77 -0.23 -0.31 27.84
C ALA A 77 0.40 -0.22 29.24
N THR A 78 1.26 0.76 29.48
CA THR A 78 1.88 0.98 30.81
C THR A 78 0.85 1.15 31.91
N ARG A 79 -0.21 1.94 31.68
CA ARG A 79 -1.28 2.12 32.68
C ARG A 79 -2.06 0.83 32.94
N ARG A 80 -2.30 0.02 31.91
CA ARG A 80 -2.94 -1.30 32.08
C ARG A 80 -2.08 -2.23 32.93
N ASP A 81 -0.77 -2.24 32.70
CA ASP A 81 0.17 -3.04 33.50
C ASP A 81 0.21 -2.55 34.95
N MET A 82 0.20 -1.23 35.17
CA MET A 82 0.11 -0.65 36.52
C MET A 82 -1.19 -1.06 37.23
N ILE A 83 -2.35 -0.99 36.54
CA ILE A 83 -3.64 -1.42 37.10
C ILE A 83 -3.58 -2.90 37.48
N LYS A 84 -3.02 -3.75 36.61
CA LYS A 84 -2.85 -5.18 36.87
C LYS A 84 -1.98 -5.41 38.11
N ALA A 85 -0.82 -4.75 38.20
CA ALA A 85 0.08 -4.85 39.34
C ALA A 85 -0.59 -4.39 40.65
N LEU A 86 -1.39 -3.31 40.61
CA LEU A 86 -2.15 -2.85 41.78
C LEU A 86 -3.20 -3.87 42.22
N MET A 87 -3.92 -4.49 41.28
CA MET A 87 -4.89 -5.55 41.59
C MET A 87 -4.20 -6.79 42.17
N GLU A 88 -3.02 -7.16 41.68
CA GLU A 88 -2.18 -8.24 42.22
C GLU A 88 -1.73 -7.95 43.66
N ILE A 89 -1.17 -6.75 43.91
CA ILE A 89 -0.71 -6.33 45.26
C ILE A 89 -1.88 -6.28 46.24
N ALA A 90 -3.05 -5.80 45.81
CA ALA A 90 -4.24 -5.72 46.64
C ALA A 90 -4.97 -7.07 46.78
N GLY A 91 -4.56 -8.11 46.05
CA GLY A 91 -5.18 -9.45 46.10
C GLY A 91 -6.63 -9.47 45.65
N ILE A 92 -7.03 -8.59 44.72
CA ILE A 92 -8.41 -8.50 44.23
C ILE A 92 -8.53 -8.95 42.78
N ASP A 93 -9.48 -9.85 42.51
CA ASP A 93 -9.74 -10.36 41.16
C ASP A 93 -10.73 -9.48 40.38
N LYS A 94 -11.46 -8.60 41.07
CA LYS A 94 -12.49 -7.76 40.45
C LYS A 94 -12.56 -6.39 41.11
N LEU A 95 -12.52 -5.34 40.31
CA LEU A 95 -12.70 -3.95 40.72
C LEU A 95 -13.84 -3.32 39.90
N THR A 96 -14.90 -2.90 40.59
CA THR A 96 -16.05 -2.23 39.96
C THR A 96 -15.95 -0.72 40.17
N LEU A 97 -15.87 0.03 39.07
CA LEU A 97 -15.91 1.49 39.04
C LEU A 97 -17.20 1.94 38.32
N PRO A 98 -17.67 3.19 38.54
CA PRO A 98 -18.82 3.72 37.81
C PRO A 98 -18.66 3.69 36.29
N GLU A 99 -17.42 3.84 35.80
CA GLU A 99 -17.12 3.89 34.36
C GLU A 99 -16.80 2.52 33.75
N ALA A 100 -16.34 1.54 34.56
CA ALA A 100 -15.91 0.23 34.05
C ALA A 100 -15.81 -0.82 35.16
N THR A 101 -15.94 -2.10 34.78
CA THR A 101 -15.56 -3.22 35.63
C THR A 101 -14.25 -3.83 35.14
N ILE A 102 -13.24 -3.86 36.00
CA ILE A 102 -11.93 -4.46 35.72
C ILE A 102 -11.89 -5.83 36.37
N SER A 103 -11.57 -6.86 35.60
CA SER A 103 -11.40 -8.23 36.11
C SER A 103 -9.97 -8.68 35.86
N HIS A 104 -9.27 -9.07 36.92
CA HIS A 104 -8.00 -9.75 36.84
C HIS A 104 -8.27 -11.26 36.81
N ARG A 105 -7.74 -11.96 35.81
CA ARG A 105 -7.88 -13.41 35.67
C ARG A 105 -6.54 -13.98 35.29
N VAL A 106 -6.19 -15.11 35.91
CA VAL A 106 -5.06 -15.93 35.48
C VAL A 106 -5.46 -16.61 34.18
N VAL A 107 -4.81 -16.24 33.08
CA VAL A 107 -5.01 -16.88 31.77
C VAL A 107 -4.12 -18.11 31.71
N ALA A 108 -4.67 -19.24 31.28
CA ALA A 108 -3.90 -20.47 31.12
C ALA A 108 -2.73 -20.26 30.12
N PRO A 109 -1.57 -20.90 30.33
CA PRO A 109 -0.45 -20.81 29.41
C PRO A 109 -0.89 -21.18 27.99
N LYS A 110 -0.54 -20.34 27.02
CA LYS A 110 -0.76 -20.64 25.61
C LYS A 110 0.25 -21.70 25.17
N VAL A 111 -0.19 -22.70 24.43
CA VAL A 111 0.72 -23.65 23.78
C VAL A 111 1.51 -22.88 22.72
N ILE A 112 2.82 -22.78 22.90
CA ILE A 112 3.76 -22.17 21.96
C ILE A 112 4.51 -23.31 21.29
N PHE A 113 4.59 -23.28 19.95
CA PHE A 113 5.35 -24.23 19.16
C PHE A 113 6.63 -23.52 18.69
N PRO A 114 7.73 -23.58 19.46
CA PRO A 114 8.95 -22.81 19.17
C PRO A 114 9.65 -23.25 17.88
N ASN A 115 9.43 -24.49 17.45
CA ASN A 115 9.89 -25.01 16.16
C ASN A 115 8.70 -25.62 15.43
N ILE A 116 8.31 -24.99 14.32
CA ILE A 116 7.17 -25.41 13.50
C ILE A 116 7.52 -26.67 12.70
N ASP A 117 8.80 -26.92 12.39
CA ASP A 117 9.26 -28.07 11.60
C ASP A 117 9.15 -29.40 12.37
N LEU A 118 9.04 -29.35 13.69
CA LEU A 118 8.80 -30.52 14.55
C LEU A 118 7.31 -30.82 14.73
N VAL A 119 6.43 -29.95 14.24
CA VAL A 119 4.98 -30.15 14.30
C VAL A 119 4.61 -31.17 13.21
N PRO A 120 3.90 -32.26 13.55
CA PRO A 120 3.50 -33.24 12.55
C PRO A 120 2.69 -32.61 11.41
N ASP A 121 2.92 -33.08 10.19
CA ASP A 121 2.27 -32.60 8.96
C ASP A 121 0.73 -32.58 9.04
N ALA A 122 0.15 -33.46 9.86
CA ALA A 122 -1.30 -33.51 10.13
C ALA A 122 -1.88 -32.21 10.72
N TYR A 123 -1.05 -31.39 11.38
CA TYR A 123 -1.45 -30.11 11.98
C TYR A 123 -0.94 -28.90 11.20
N CYS A 124 -0.22 -29.12 10.09
CA CYS A 124 0.34 -28.08 9.23
C CYS A 124 -0.53 -27.86 7.99
N LYS A 125 -0.75 -26.60 7.61
CA LYS A 125 -1.36 -26.26 6.33
C LYS A 125 -0.25 -26.04 5.30
N PHE A 126 -0.23 -26.85 4.26
CA PHE A 126 0.69 -26.66 3.13
C PHE A 126 0.12 -25.65 2.14
N ASP A 127 0.83 -24.53 1.95
CA ASP A 127 0.47 -23.50 0.97
C ASP A 127 1.28 -23.73 -0.32
N ARG A 128 0.59 -23.82 -1.47
CA ARG A 128 1.21 -24.00 -2.78
C ARG A 128 1.60 -22.62 -3.32
N LYS A 129 2.77 -22.13 -2.92
CA LYS A 129 3.34 -20.89 -3.47
C LYS A 129 4.08 -21.17 -4.78
N LEU A 130 3.81 -20.36 -5.80
CA LEU A 130 4.57 -20.37 -7.05
C LEU A 130 5.99 -19.87 -6.76
N ASP A 131 6.98 -20.67 -7.15
CA ASP A 131 8.38 -20.27 -7.12
C ASP A 131 8.67 -19.33 -8.30
N ARG A 132 8.65 -18.02 -8.02
CA ARG A 132 8.82 -16.97 -9.03
C ARG A 132 10.20 -16.99 -9.68
N GLU A 133 11.22 -17.56 -9.04
CA GLU A 133 12.57 -17.63 -9.60
C GLU A 133 12.64 -18.74 -10.66
N LYS A 134 12.08 -19.91 -10.37
CA LYS A 134 11.96 -20.99 -11.36
C LYS A 134 11.06 -20.61 -12.54
N LEU A 135 10.07 -19.76 -12.32
CA LEU A 135 9.21 -19.25 -13.39
C LEU A 135 9.90 -18.24 -14.30
N LYS A 136 10.85 -17.43 -13.80
CA LYS A 136 11.65 -16.50 -14.64
C LYS A 136 12.63 -17.23 -15.56
N ALA A 137 13.00 -18.46 -15.21
CA ALA A 137 13.87 -19.31 -16.03
C ALA A 137 13.13 -19.96 -17.21
N ILE A 138 11.79 -19.87 -17.25
CA ILE A 138 10.99 -20.31 -18.39
C ILE A 138 11.14 -19.24 -19.46
N ASP A 139 11.96 -19.53 -20.47
CA ASP A 139 12.10 -18.67 -21.64
C ASP A 139 10.83 -18.78 -22.51
N PRO A 140 10.06 -17.70 -22.68
CA PRO A 140 8.87 -17.71 -23.52
C PRO A 140 9.18 -17.93 -25.01
N ASN A 141 10.43 -17.77 -25.43
CA ASN A 141 10.90 -17.95 -26.80
C ASN A 141 11.62 -19.30 -27.03
N SER A 142 11.57 -20.22 -26.07
CA SER A 142 12.20 -21.53 -26.23
C SER A 142 11.51 -22.35 -27.35
N PRO A 143 12.23 -23.29 -28.01
CA PRO A 143 11.65 -24.15 -29.06
C PRO A 143 10.43 -24.96 -28.61
N ASP A 144 10.31 -25.22 -27.31
CA ASP A 144 9.20 -25.98 -26.69
C ASP A 144 8.00 -25.10 -26.30
N GLY A 145 8.13 -23.76 -26.43
CA GLY A 145 7.08 -22.79 -26.09
C GLY A 145 6.81 -22.65 -24.59
N LEU A 146 5.76 -21.91 -24.25
CA LEU A 146 5.28 -21.76 -22.87
C LEU A 146 4.59 -23.06 -22.39
N PRO A 147 4.76 -23.46 -21.13
CA PRO A 147 4.00 -24.57 -20.55
C PRO A 147 2.48 -24.33 -20.64
N SER A 148 1.70 -25.40 -20.76
CA SER A 148 0.23 -25.36 -20.91
C SER A 148 -0.56 -24.63 -19.81
N TRP A 149 0.10 -24.32 -18.69
CA TRP A 149 -0.45 -23.62 -17.54
C TRP A 149 0.00 -22.15 -17.44
N ALA A 150 0.69 -21.61 -18.45
CA ALA A 150 1.15 -20.23 -18.53
C ALA A 150 0.68 -19.54 -19.82
N THR A 151 0.18 -18.30 -19.69
CA THR A 151 -0.21 -17.44 -20.81
C THR A 151 0.62 -16.16 -20.75
N MET A 152 1.06 -15.67 -21.91
CA MET A 152 1.73 -14.37 -22.02
C MET A 152 0.69 -13.26 -22.04
N ASP A 153 0.86 -12.25 -21.19
CA ASP A 153 0.11 -11.01 -21.31
C ASP A 153 0.67 -10.15 -22.45
N ASN A 154 -0.18 -9.35 -23.09
CA ASN A 154 0.25 -8.43 -24.14
C ASN A 154 1.14 -7.38 -23.49
N GLY A 155 2.46 -7.50 -23.66
CA GLY A 155 3.43 -6.59 -23.07
C GLY A 155 3.04 -5.11 -23.25
N GLY A 156 3.08 -4.36 -22.15
CA GLY A 156 2.78 -2.93 -22.14
C GLY A 156 3.99 -2.07 -22.53
N THR A 157 3.73 -0.89 -23.07
CA THR A 157 4.74 0.17 -23.21
C THR A 157 4.86 0.93 -21.89
N SER A 158 6.09 1.22 -21.45
CA SER A 158 6.36 2.04 -20.27
C SER A 158 7.23 3.24 -20.63
N ILE A 159 7.03 4.36 -19.94
CA ILE A 159 7.87 5.55 -20.07
C ILE A 159 8.82 5.64 -18.88
N THR A 160 10.05 6.10 -19.12
CA THR A 160 11.01 6.42 -18.05
C THR A 160 11.28 7.91 -18.08
N VAL A 161 10.93 8.62 -17.00
CA VAL A 161 11.21 10.04 -16.83
C VAL A 161 12.50 10.18 -16.01
N ARG A 162 13.48 10.92 -16.54
CA ARG A 162 14.71 11.29 -15.82
C ARG A 162 14.81 12.80 -15.73
N ARG A 163 14.87 13.32 -14.51
CA ARG A 163 15.05 14.76 -14.26
C ARG A 163 16.53 15.13 -14.30
N LYS A 164 16.82 16.37 -14.68
CA LYS A 164 18.17 16.95 -14.66
C LYS A 164 18.48 17.53 -13.28
#